data_AF-A0A928AB58-F1
#
_entry.id   AF-A0A928AB58-F1
#
_cell.length_a   1.000
_cell.length_b   1.000
_cell.length_c   1.000
_cell.angle_alpha   90.00
_cell.angle_beta   90.00
_cell.angle_gamma   90.00
#
_symmetry.space_group_name_H-M   'P 1'
#
loop_
_entity.id
_entity.type
_entity.pdbx_description
1 polymer ?
#
loop_
_entity_poly.entity_id
_entity_poly.type
_entity_poly.pdbx_seq_one_letter_code
_entity_poly.pdbx_strand_id
1 'polypeptide(L)'
;MEINKDIRDLIVEYANRYYRYEKDFYKKNTIKMSDNTWQRFKQENEYIEKMHARRVNSMIDDLFTDFEQALIGKAQLEYYFSNEYKFSMTFPTFYDKFKKDLFRNWLKNHRQDVIGGKERLYDADGNQTTNHLLVALESSKLSGSDNYMLELRFKDYSKGEECPAGRENRLKWFEKNLGEIR
;
A
#
# COMPACT_ATOMS: atom_id res chain seq x y z
N MET A 1 9.98 -4.69 10.65
CA MET A 1 10.25 -3.60 9.70
C MET A 1 11.16 -2.61 10.39
N GLU A 2 12.20 -2.16 9.71
CA GLU A 2 13.13 -1.14 10.20
C GLU A 2 12.73 0.22 9.64
N ILE A 3 12.56 1.22 10.49
CA ILE A 3 12.22 2.58 10.05
C ILE A 3 13.49 3.28 9.61
N ASN A 4 13.56 3.63 8.33
CA ASN A 4 14.69 4.33 7.73
C ASN A 4 14.24 5.13 6.50
N LYS A 5 15.20 5.69 5.76
CA LYS A 5 14.95 6.47 4.54
C LYS A 5 14.09 5.74 3.48
N ASP A 6 14.19 4.42 3.37
CA ASP A 6 13.46 3.64 2.35
C ASP A 6 11.98 3.52 2.73
N ILE A 7 11.66 3.44 4.03
CA ILE A 7 10.28 3.52 4.54
C ILE A 7 9.69 4.91 4.34
N ARG A 8 10.49 5.97 4.53
CA ARG A 8 10.05 7.33 4.18
C ARG A 8 9.72 7.42 2.69
N ASP A 9 10.60 6.94 1.82
CA ASP A 9 10.39 6.99 0.37
C ASP A 9 9.12 6.20 -0.01
N LEU A 10 8.88 5.06 0.65
CA LEU A 10 7.67 4.27 0.49
C LEU A 10 6.40 5.02 0.93
N ILE A 11 6.43 5.71 2.08
CA ILE A 11 5.31 6.54 2.57
C ILE A 11 5.00 7.66 1.57
N VAL A 12 6.02 8.36 1.07
CA VAL A 12 5.83 9.46 0.11
C VAL A 12 5.22 8.95 -1.19
N GLU A 13 5.74 7.84 -1.72
CA GLU A 13 5.24 7.21 -2.94
C GLU A 13 3.77 6.80 -2.80
N TYR A 14 3.41 6.12 -1.70
CA TYR A 14 2.05 5.64 -1.47
C TYR A 14 1.06 6.77 -1.10
N ALA A 15 1.52 7.82 -0.40
CA ALA A 15 0.71 9.01 -0.18
C ALA A 15 0.32 9.68 -1.51
N ASN A 16 1.28 9.84 -2.42
CA ASN A 16 1.03 10.39 -3.76
C ASN A 16 0.15 9.48 -4.64
N ARG A 17 0.17 8.17 -4.38
CA ARG A 17 -0.64 7.18 -5.09
C ARG A 17 -2.10 7.22 -4.68
N TYR A 18 -2.37 7.40 -3.39
CA TYR A 18 -3.72 7.30 -2.85
C TYR A 18 -4.44 8.63 -2.68
N TYR A 19 -3.69 9.72 -2.48
CA TYR A 19 -4.24 11.05 -2.28
C TYR A 19 -4.00 11.92 -3.50
N ARG A 20 -5.03 12.72 -3.85
CA ARG A 20 -4.94 13.65 -4.97
C ARG A 20 -3.96 14.78 -4.68
N TYR A 21 -3.95 15.28 -3.44
CA TYR A 21 -3.00 16.28 -2.97
C TYR A 21 -2.28 15.76 -1.73
N GLU A 22 -0.96 15.97 -1.63
CA GLU A 22 -0.17 15.51 -0.46
C GLU A 22 -0.75 16.00 0.88
N LYS A 23 -1.30 17.22 0.90
CA LYS A 23 -1.90 17.83 2.11
C LYS A 23 -3.08 17.04 2.66
N ASP A 24 -3.79 16.32 1.80
CA ASP A 24 -4.94 15.48 2.14
C ASP A 24 -4.50 14.30 3.02
N PHE A 25 -3.23 13.94 2.94
CA PHE A 25 -2.59 12.93 3.78
C PHE A 25 -1.92 13.54 5.01
N TYR A 26 -0.92 14.41 4.84
CA TYR A 26 -0.05 14.80 5.96
C TYR A 26 -0.75 15.73 6.98
N LYS A 27 -1.90 16.35 6.62
CA LYS A 27 -2.71 17.16 7.55
C LYS A 27 -3.75 16.36 8.33
N LYS A 28 -3.90 15.05 8.08
CA LYS A 28 -4.86 14.20 8.82
C LYS A 28 -4.64 14.31 10.33
N ASN A 29 -5.73 14.23 11.09
CA ASN A 29 -5.73 14.44 12.54
C ASN A 29 -4.81 13.48 13.32
N THR A 30 -4.48 12.33 12.75
CA THR A 30 -3.54 11.35 13.32
C THR A 30 -2.07 11.71 13.03
N ILE A 31 -1.79 12.43 11.94
CA ILE A 31 -0.44 12.78 11.46
C ILE A 31 -0.05 14.21 11.87
N LYS A 32 -0.90 15.20 11.57
CA LYS A 32 -0.78 16.62 11.94
C LYS A 32 0.59 17.23 11.63
N MET A 33 1.03 17.16 10.37
CA MET A 33 2.25 17.82 9.91
C MET A 33 1.95 19.18 9.28
N SER A 34 2.83 20.15 9.51
CA SER A 34 2.83 21.41 8.76
C SER A 34 3.48 21.21 7.39
N ASP A 35 3.20 22.10 6.45
CA ASP A 35 3.78 22.07 5.09
C ASP A 35 5.32 22.06 5.16
N ASN A 36 5.92 22.89 6.04
CA ASN A 36 7.37 22.92 6.26
C ASN A 36 7.91 21.60 6.83
N THR A 37 7.18 21.00 7.78
CA THR A 37 7.55 19.69 8.36
C THR A 37 7.50 18.61 7.28
N TRP A 38 6.50 18.64 6.41
CA TRP A 38 6.36 17.69 5.31
C TRP A 38 7.47 17.84 4.27
N GLN A 39 7.84 19.06 3.88
CA GLN A 39 8.99 19.27 2.97
C GLN A 39 10.30 18.76 3.58
N ARG A 40 10.54 19.03 4.87
CA ARG A 40 11.71 18.49 5.59
C ARG A 40 11.70 16.97 5.62
N PHE A 41 10.56 16.35 5.94
CA PHE A 41 10.40 14.90 5.92
C PHE A 41 10.80 14.30 4.57
N LYS A 42 10.38 14.90 3.45
CA LYS A 42 10.73 14.42 2.10
C LYS A 42 12.21 14.58 1.76
N GLN A 43 12.90 15.60 2.28
CA GLN A 43 14.27 15.95 1.88
C GLN A 43 15.35 15.37 2.81
N GLU A 44 15.07 15.26 4.10
CA GLU A 44 16.05 14.87 5.13
C GLU A 44 15.97 13.36 5.41
N ASN A 45 16.95 12.57 4.94
CA ASN A 45 16.98 11.09 5.06
C ASN A 45 16.81 10.58 6.50
N GLU A 46 17.50 11.17 7.46
CA GLU A 46 17.47 10.74 8.86
C GLU A 46 16.26 11.29 9.64
N TYR A 47 15.41 12.11 9.02
CA TYR A 47 14.35 12.78 9.74
C TYR A 47 13.32 11.79 10.30
N ILE A 48 12.96 10.76 9.51
CA ILE A 48 11.98 9.75 9.92
C ILE A 48 12.42 8.95 11.15
N GLU A 49 13.72 8.67 11.30
CA GLU A 49 14.28 7.92 12.43
C GLU A 49 14.18 8.69 13.75
N LYS A 50 14.17 10.02 13.67
CA LYS A 50 14.08 10.94 14.82
C LYS A 50 12.64 11.38 15.11
N MET A 51 11.66 10.99 14.28
CA MET A 51 10.25 11.32 14.48
C MET A 51 9.62 10.50 15.61
N HIS A 52 8.60 11.06 16.26
CA HIS A 52 7.81 10.32 17.22
C HIS A 52 7.17 9.09 16.57
N ALA A 53 7.42 7.91 17.16
CA ALA A 53 6.93 6.63 16.67
C ALA A 53 5.42 6.63 16.38
N ARG A 54 4.61 7.27 17.24
CA ARG A 54 3.16 7.41 17.02
C ARG A 54 2.83 8.01 15.66
N ARG A 55 3.52 9.07 15.25
CA ARG A 55 3.26 9.76 13.98
C ARG A 55 3.70 8.89 12.79
N VAL A 56 4.85 8.23 12.91
CA VAL A 56 5.35 7.30 11.87
C VAL A 56 4.36 6.15 11.67
N ASN A 57 3.93 5.51 12.76
CA ASN A 57 2.94 4.43 12.70
C ASN A 57 1.61 4.93 12.12
N SER A 58 1.12 6.10 12.53
CA SER A 58 -0.10 6.67 11.94
C SER A 58 -0.01 6.95 10.44
N MET A 59 1.18 7.23 9.88
CA MET A 59 1.37 7.34 8.43
C MET A 59 1.32 5.97 7.75
N ILE A 60 1.90 4.96 8.40
CA ILE A 60 1.98 3.58 7.87
C ILE A 60 0.60 2.92 7.92
N ASP A 61 -0.09 2.99 9.07
CA ASP A 61 -1.43 2.44 9.30
C ASP A 61 -2.47 3.00 8.33
N ASP A 62 -2.27 4.25 7.89
CA ASP A 62 -3.17 4.90 6.95
C ASP A 62 -2.99 4.41 5.51
N LEU A 63 -1.76 4.08 5.13
CA LEU A 63 -1.39 3.73 3.76
C LEU A 63 -1.45 2.21 3.51
N PHE A 64 -1.14 1.40 4.52
CA PHE A 64 -0.91 -0.04 4.38
C PHE A 64 -1.82 -0.83 5.31
N THR A 65 -2.36 -1.95 4.83
CA THR A 65 -3.03 -2.93 5.69
C THR A 65 -2.04 -3.55 6.69
N ASP A 66 -2.52 -4.11 7.79
CA ASP A 66 -1.65 -4.80 8.77
C ASP A 66 -0.79 -5.90 8.11
N PHE A 67 -1.38 -6.61 7.14
CA PHE A 67 -0.66 -7.60 6.35
C PHE A 67 0.41 -6.97 5.47
N GLU A 68 0.11 -5.86 4.81
CA GLU A 68 1.09 -5.09 4.02
C GLU A 68 2.25 -4.58 4.89
N GLN A 69 2.01 -4.16 6.14
CA GLN A 69 3.07 -3.79 7.08
C GLN A 69 4.01 -4.96 7.38
N ALA A 70 3.46 -6.16 7.59
CA ALA A 70 4.26 -7.38 7.74
C ALA A 70 5.07 -7.70 6.46
N LEU A 71 4.45 -7.53 5.29
CA LEU A 71 5.11 -7.73 4.00
C LEU A 71 6.25 -6.74 3.75
N ILE A 72 6.12 -5.47 4.17
CA ILE A 72 7.21 -4.50 4.08
C ILE A 72 8.43 -5.01 4.84
N GLY A 73 8.24 -5.54 6.05
CA GLY A 73 9.33 -6.13 6.82
C GLY A 73 10.01 -7.32 6.12
N LYS A 74 9.23 -8.17 5.42
CA LYS A 74 9.79 -9.28 4.62
C LYS A 74 10.52 -8.77 3.38
N ALA A 75 9.95 -7.79 2.69
CA ALA A 75 10.56 -7.17 1.53
C ALA A 75 11.87 -6.47 1.87
N GLN A 76 11.98 -5.80 3.03
CA GLN A 76 13.24 -5.19 3.47
C GLN A 76 14.36 -6.22 3.61
N LEU A 77 14.07 -7.38 4.22
CA LEU A 77 15.05 -8.45 4.35
C LEU A 77 15.54 -8.88 2.96
N GLU A 78 14.65 -9.25 2.05
CA GLU A 78 15.03 -9.69 0.70
C GLU A 78 15.77 -8.60 -0.10
N TYR A 79 15.33 -7.35 0.01
CA TYR A 79 15.94 -6.22 -0.65
C TYR A 79 17.37 -6.00 -0.14
N TYR A 80 17.60 -5.99 1.17
CA TYR A 80 18.93 -5.68 1.72
C TYR A 80 19.93 -6.81 1.57
N PHE A 81 19.48 -8.08 1.53
CA PHE A 81 20.34 -9.23 1.26
C PHE A 81 20.72 -9.38 -0.22
N SER A 82 19.99 -8.74 -1.14
CA SER A 82 20.29 -8.78 -2.57
C SER A 82 20.98 -7.51 -3.06
N ASN A 83 22.26 -7.61 -3.41
CA ASN A 83 22.95 -6.49 -4.07
C ASN A 83 22.35 -6.15 -5.43
N GLU A 84 21.86 -7.14 -6.17
CA GLU A 84 21.18 -6.93 -7.46
C GLU A 84 19.99 -5.98 -7.29
N TYR A 85 19.14 -6.19 -6.28
CA TYR A 85 17.98 -5.32 -6.05
C TYR A 85 18.38 -3.92 -5.59
N LYS A 86 19.32 -3.80 -4.66
CA LYS A 86 19.79 -2.49 -4.18
C LYS A 86 20.38 -1.61 -5.28
N PHE A 87 21.07 -2.20 -6.26
CA PHE A 87 21.68 -1.45 -7.36
C PHE A 87 20.74 -1.21 -8.55
N SER A 88 19.68 -2.01 -8.70
CA SER A 88 18.79 -1.93 -9.88
C SER A 88 17.52 -1.11 -9.65
N MET A 89 17.00 -1.00 -8.42
CA MET A 89 15.74 -0.32 -8.17
C MET A 89 15.64 0.24 -6.75
N THR A 90 14.74 1.21 -6.57
CA THR A 90 14.39 1.75 -5.25
C THR A 90 13.55 0.75 -4.45
N PHE A 91 13.56 0.86 -3.12
CA PHE A 91 12.75 0.00 -2.26
C PHE A 91 11.24 0.06 -2.56
N PRO A 92 10.60 1.23 -2.82
CA PRO A 92 9.18 1.27 -3.20
C PRO A 92 8.89 0.48 -4.48
N THR A 93 9.77 0.56 -5.49
CA THR A 93 9.65 -0.21 -6.74
C THR A 93 9.77 -1.71 -6.47
N PHE A 94 10.72 -2.10 -5.63
CA PHE A 94 10.89 -3.49 -5.21
C PHE A 94 9.67 -4.01 -4.45
N TYR A 95 9.14 -3.22 -3.51
CA TYR A 95 7.97 -3.59 -2.72
C TYR A 95 6.73 -3.81 -3.61
N ASP A 96 6.48 -2.93 -4.58
CA ASP A 96 5.39 -3.11 -5.55
C ASP A 96 5.54 -4.43 -6.33
N LYS A 97 6.76 -4.76 -6.76
CA LYS A 97 7.05 -6.05 -7.42
C LYS A 97 6.79 -7.22 -6.48
N PHE A 98 7.31 -7.15 -5.26
CA PHE A 98 7.20 -8.20 -4.24
C PHE A 98 5.73 -8.49 -3.90
N LYS A 99 4.95 -7.43 -3.63
CA LYS A 99 3.51 -7.50 -3.37
C LYS A 99 2.74 -8.08 -4.56
N LYS A 100 3.08 -7.67 -5.78
CA LYS A 100 2.45 -8.19 -7.01
C LYS A 100 2.78 -9.66 -7.27
N ASP A 101 4.00 -10.10 -7.00
CA ASP A 101 4.40 -11.50 -7.12
C ASP A 101 3.67 -12.39 -6.10
N LEU A 102 3.43 -11.88 -4.88
CA LEU A 102 2.56 -12.55 -3.91
C LEU A 102 1.12 -12.65 -4.43
N PHE A 103 0.56 -11.57 -4.97
CA PHE A 103 -0.80 -11.60 -5.51
C PHE A 103 -0.93 -12.53 -6.73
N ARG A 104 0.09 -12.59 -7.60
CA ARG A 104 0.20 -13.60 -8.68
C ARG A 104 0.13 -15.02 -8.12
N ASN A 105 0.84 -15.29 -7.03
CA ASN A 105 0.82 -16.58 -6.36
C ASN A 105 -0.59 -16.90 -5.82
N TRP A 106 -1.27 -15.93 -5.20
CA TRP A 106 -2.67 -16.10 -4.76
C TRP A 106 -3.61 -16.44 -5.93
N LEU A 107 -3.52 -15.73 -7.04
CA LEU A 107 -4.33 -16.02 -8.23
C LEU A 107 -4.04 -17.41 -8.83
N LYS A 108 -2.79 -17.90 -8.73
CA LYS A 108 -2.40 -19.22 -9.24
C LYS A 108 -2.84 -20.36 -8.34
N ASN A 109 -2.60 -20.24 -7.04
CA ASN A 109 -2.69 -21.36 -6.09
C ASN A 109 -3.94 -21.31 -5.20
N HIS A 110 -4.55 -20.13 -5.06
CA HIS A 110 -5.69 -19.88 -4.19
C HIS A 110 -6.81 -19.13 -4.91
N ARG A 111 -6.91 -19.29 -6.24
CA ARG A 111 -7.83 -18.52 -7.11
C ARG A 111 -9.27 -18.49 -6.59
N GLN A 112 -9.77 -19.62 -6.11
CA GLN A 112 -11.14 -19.75 -5.64
C GLN A 112 -11.38 -19.01 -4.33
N ASP A 113 -10.34 -18.71 -3.56
CA ASP A 113 -10.39 -18.03 -2.27
C ASP A 113 -10.13 -16.52 -2.40
N VAL A 114 -9.59 -16.07 -3.54
CA VAL A 114 -9.38 -14.65 -3.81
C VAL A 114 -10.72 -13.94 -3.98
N ILE A 115 -10.91 -12.89 -3.20
CA ILE A 115 -11.95 -11.89 -3.35
C ILE A 115 -11.33 -10.52 -3.56
N GLY A 116 -12.15 -9.58 -4.02
CA GLY A 116 -11.72 -8.19 -4.09
C GLY A 116 -12.90 -7.25 -4.02
N GLY A 117 -12.61 -5.98 -3.81
CA GLY A 117 -13.59 -4.93 -3.64
C GLY A 117 -13.01 -3.56 -3.98
N LYS A 118 -13.86 -2.56 -3.87
CA LYS A 118 -13.46 -1.16 -3.95
C LYS A 118 -13.39 -0.63 -2.53
N GLU A 119 -12.30 0.05 -2.21
CA GLU A 119 -12.11 0.72 -0.93
C GLU A 119 -11.87 2.21 -1.17
N ARG A 120 -12.29 3.04 -0.22
CA ARG A 120 -12.01 4.48 -0.22
C ARG A 120 -11.32 4.83 1.09
N LEU A 121 -10.32 5.70 1.00
CA LEU A 121 -9.69 6.32 2.15
C LEU A 121 -10.38 7.64 2.45
N TYR A 122 -10.13 8.19 3.64
CA TYR A 122 -10.58 9.53 4.02
C TYR A 122 -9.41 10.51 3.96
N ASP A 123 -9.62 11.69 3.38
CA ASP A 123 -8.65 12.78 3.45
C ASP A 123 -8.68 13.51 4.81
N ALA A 124 -7.82 14.52 4.96
CA ALA A 124 -7.73 15.35 6.16
C ALA A 124 -9.01 16.12 6.50
N ASP A 125 -9.84 16.42 5.51
CA ASP A 125 -11.12 17.13 5.67
C ASP A 125 -12.30 16.17 5.88
N GLY A 126 -12.06 14.85 5.81
CA GLY A 126 -13.07 13.81 5.97
C GLY A 126 -13.82 13.45 4.67
N ASN A 127 -13.37 13.92 3.51
CA ASN A 127 -13.92 13.47 2.23
C ASN A 127 -13.30 12.14 1.81
N GLN A 128 -14.01 11.41 0.96
CA GLN A 128 -13.54 10.13 0.45
C GLN A 128 -12.63 10.31 -0.78
N THR A 129 -11.56 9.52 -0.84
CA THR A 129 -10.69 9.41 -2.02
C THR A 129 -11.40 8.67 -3.16
N THR A 130 -10.75 8.66 -4.33
CA THR A 130 -11.16 7.78 -5.44
C THR A 130 -11.07 6.31 -5.01
N ASN A 131 -11.86 5.44 -5.65
CA ASN A 131 -11.78 4.01 -5.38
C ASN A 131 -10.36 3.45 -5.58
N HIS A 132 -9.94 2.63 -4.62
CA HIS A 132 -8.77 1.75 -4.66
C HIS A 132 -9.25 0.31 -4.74
N LEU A 133 -8.39 -0.60 -5.17
CA LEU A 133 -8.67 -2.02 -5.21
C LEU A 133 -8.19 -2.64 -3.90
N LEU A 134 -9.09 -3.30 -3.18
CA LEU A 134 -8.76 -4.16 -2.06
C LEU A 134 -8.88 -5.60 -2.53
N VAL A 135 -7.88 -6.43 -2.25
CA VAL A 135 -7.93 -7.88 -2.52
C VAL A 135 -7.60 -8.65 -1.26
N ALA A 136 -8.32 -9.75 -1.06
CA ALA A 136 -8.19 -10.55 0.15
C ALA A 136 -8.33 -12.04 -0.15
N LEU A 137 -7.87 -12.88 0.79
CA LEU A 137 -8.24 -14.29 0.83
C LEU A 137 -9.44 -14.47 1.76
N GLU A 138 -10.56 -14.97 1.23
CA GLU A 138 -11.83 -15.07 1.94
C GLU A 138 -11.74 -15.94 3.18
N SER A 139 -11.01 -17.06 3.10
CA SER A 139 -10.74 -17.97 4.22
C SER A 139 -10.03 -17.30 5.40
N SER A 140 -9.42 -16.13 5.21
CA SER A 140 -8.70 -15.37 6.23
C SER A 140 -9.56 -14.34 6.97
N LYS A 141 -10.89 -14.37 6.79
CA LYS A 141 -11.82 -13.43 7.42
C LYS A 141 -11.67 -13.42 8.96
N LEU A 142 -11.57 -12.23 9.53
CA LEU A 142 -11.51 -12.06 10.98
C LEU A 142 -12.91 -12.16 11.59
N SER A 143 -13.05 -12.97 12.64
CA SER A 143 -14.33 -13.13 13.33
C SER A 143 -14.82 -11.80 13.90
N GLY A 144 -16.07 -11.43 13.62
CA GLY A 144 -16.69 -10.19 14.09
C GLY A 144 -16.19 -8.91 13.38
N SER A 145 -15.45 -9.04 12.28
CA SER A 145 -14.97 -7.92 11.46
C SER A 145 -15.32 -8.12 9.99
N ASP A 146 -15.39 -7.00 9.26
CA ASP A 146 -15.45 -7.01 7.79
C ASP A 146 -14.06 -7.06 7.15
N ASN A 147 -13.00 -7.02 7.96
CA ASN A 147 -11.62 -7.12 7.52
C ASN A 147 -11.14 -8.58 7.45
N TYR A 148 -10.07 -8.79 6.70
CA TYR A 148 -9.43 -10.08 6.53
C TYR A 148 -7.98 -10.02 7.02
N MET A 149 -7.44 -11.14 7.49
CA MET A 149 -6.04 -11.18 7.94
C MET A 149 -5.08 -11.02 6.75
N LEU A 150 -5.46 -11.48 5.57
CA LEU A 150 -4.64 -11.43 4.36
C LEU A 150 -5.28 -10.47 3.35
N GLU A 151 -4.91 -9.20 3.44
CA GLU A 151 -5.44 -8.10 2.61
C GLU A 151 -4.34 -7.27 1.97
N LEU A 152 -4.51 -6.94 0.69
CA LEU A 152 -3.60 -6.07 -0.07
C LEU A 152 -4.38 -4.96 -0.74
N ARG A 153 -3.78 -3.78 -0.83
CA ARG A 153 -4.34 -2.63 -1.55
C ARG A 153 -3.54 -2.36 -2.82
N PHE A 154 -4.26 -2.11 -3.91
CA PHE A 154 -3.69 -1.72 -5.19
C PHE A 154 -4.37 -0.47 -5.75
N LYS A 155 -3.59 0.36 -6.43
CA LYS A 155 -4.10 1.40 -7.32
C LYS A 155 -4.18 0.85 -8.74
N ASP A 156 -5.32 1.05 -9.38
CA ASP A 156 -5.54 0.77 -10.79
C ASP A 156 -5.05 1.93 -11.65
N TYR A 157 -4.17 1.65 -12.61
CA TYR A 157 -3.70 2.60 -13.62
C TYR A 157 -4.21 2.28 -15.03
N SER A 158 -5.09 1.28 -15.17
CA SER A 158 -5.67 0.91 -16.46
C SER A 158 -6.48 2.08 -17.04
N LYS A 159 -6.34 2.31 -18.35
CA LYS A 159 -7.07 3.37 -19.04
C LYS A 159 -8.43 2.83 -19.49
N GLY A 160 -9.47 3.05 -18.68
CA GLY A 160 -10.87 2.97 -19.12
C GLY A 160 -11.61 1.66 -18.83
N GLU A 161 -10.99 0.65 -18.20
CA GLU A 161 -11.67 -0.58 -17.80
C GLU A 161 -11.79 -0.64 -16.27
N GLU A 162 -12.90 -0.11 -15.72
CA GLU A 162 -13.11 -0.17 -14.27
C GLU A 162 -13.30 -1.62 -13.79
N CYS A 163 -12.69 -1.95 -12.65
CA CYS A 163 -12.85 -3.25 -12.01
C CYS A 163 -14.35 -3.59 -11.79
N PRO A 164 -14.85 -4.68 -12.38
CA PRO A 164 -16.28 -4.99 -12.41
C PRO A 164 -16.79 -5.53 -11.06
N ALA A 165 -18.12 -5.53 -10.94
CA ALA A 165 -18.81 -6.25 -9.87
C ALA A 165 -18.91 -7.76 -10.17
N GLY A 166 -19.09 -8.54 -9.10
CA GLY A 166 -19.16 -10.00 -9.16
C GLY A 166 -17.79 -10.68 -9.05
N ARG A 167 -17.72 -11.76 -8.26
CA ARG A 167 -16.47 -12.46 -7.93
C ARG A 167 -15.72 -12.94 -9.18
N GLU A 168 -16.41 -13.67 -10.04
CA GLU A 168 -15.79 -14.28 -11.21
C GLU A 168 -15.29 -13.23 -12.21
N ASN A 169 -16.09 -12.20 -12.49
CA ASN A 169 -15.72 -11.09 -13.37
C ASN A 169 -14.49 -10.35 -12.84
N ARG A 170 -14.44 -10.11 -11.53
CA ARG A 170 -13.33 -9.44 -10.87
C ARG A 170 -12.04 -10.26 -10.92
N LEU A 171 -12.12 -11.57 -10.71
CA LEU A 171 -10.97 -12.47 -10.86
C LEU A 171 -10.42 -12.45 -12.29
N LYS A 172 -11.28 -12.56 -13.30
CA LYS A 172 -10.87 -12.45 -14.71
C LYS A 172 -10.23 -11.10 -15.01
N TRP A 173 -10.76 -10.03 -14.44
CA TRP A 173 -10.20 -8.68 -14.57
C TRP A 173 -8.82 -8.58 -13.93
N PHE A 174 -8.60 -9.13 -12.72
CA PHE A 174 -7.27 -9.14 -12.08
C PHE A 174 -6.25 -9.93 -12.90
N GLU A 175 -6.63 -11.09 -13.44
CA GLU A 175 -5.76 -11.91 -14.28
C GLU A 175 -5.31 -11.17 -15.56
N LYS A 176 -6.23 -10.40 -16.16
CA LYS A 176 -5.98 -9.60 -17.37
C LYS A 176 -5.16 -8.33 -17.08
N ASN A 177 -5.44 -7.62 -15.99
CA ASN A 177 -4.92 -6.27 -15.70
C ASN A 177 -3.81 -6.24 -14.65
N LEU A 178 -3.20 -7.38 -14.33
CA LEU A 178 -2.14 -7.48 -13.31
C LEU A 178 -0.91 -6.60 -13.59
N GLY A 179 -0.64 -6.31 -14.86
CA GLY A 179 0.38 -5.35 -15.29
C GLY A 179 0.08 -3.91 -14.88
N GLU A 180 -1.20 -3.55 -14.87
CA GLU A 180 -1.72 -2.18 -14.72
C GLU A 180 -2.01 -1.78 -13.26
N ILE A 181 -2.00 -2.72 -12.32
CA ILE A 181 -2.21 -2.43 -10.90
C ILE A 181 -0.88 -2.26 -10.14
N ARG A 182 -0.79 -1.34 -9.19
CA ARG A 182 0.39 -1.16 -8.31
C ARG A 182 -0.02 -0.85 -6.86
#